data_AF-A0A6G6X0Z8-F1
#
_entry.id   AF-A0A6G6X0Z8-F1
#
_cell.length_a   1.000
_cell.length_b   1.000
_cell.length_c   1.000
_cell.angle_alpha   90.00
_cell.angle_beta   90.00
_cell.angle_gamma   90.00
#
_symmetry.space_group_name_H-M   'P 1'
#
loop_
_entity.id
_entity.type
_entity.pdbx_description
1 polymer ?
#
loop_
_entity_poly.entity_id
_entity_poly.type
_entity_poly.pdbx_seq_one_letter_code
_entity_poly.pdbx_strand_id
1 'polypeptide(L)'
;MANQSEALERAKKSLERIQKFDTATLPREAQLGQDANFNEAVEPANRVTNLFRQFPIEFLPELPTNHLQQLGNQADSFYNLLSQIETFNLKEPDAYNKRNQLIETIRGQYEQYFVSLHPLISYGASRQRDFSAIERDFRASIQRSEDAAGESMQKLQGVQQDAQRILDEVRKVAAEQGVSQQASYFQAESASHEADGAIWRNRTIGVAGGLALYAVASIFLHKVSWLTPVSTYEAAQLALSKLLIFAVLAYVLLLCARNFLSHKHNAIVNKHRQNALLTFNALVNAAGSDDRRDVILTYAAACIFAPQDTGYSKVGGTQMELPASIIQAIPRLAGGGSAPH
;
A
#
# COMPACT_ATOMS: atom_id res chain seq x y z
N MET A 1 42.05 43.75 -6.54
CA MET A 1 40.83 43.29 -5.84
C MET A 1 40.35 44.29 -4.79
N ALA A 2 41.21 44.80 -3.89
CA ALA A 2 40.82 45.81 -2.87
C ALA A 2 40.14 47.08 -3.44
N ASN A 3 40.62 47.61 -4.57
CA ASN A 3 40.09 48.84 -5.19
C ASN A 3 38.66 48.68 -5.77
N GLN A 4 38.25 47.46 -6.15
CA GLN A 4 36.92 47.24 -6.74
C GLN A 4 35.83 47.08 -5.68
N SER A 5 36.11 46.37 -4.59
CA SER A 5 35.17 46.26 -3.46
C SER A 5 34.88 47.61 -2.81
N GLU A 6 35.90 48.45 -2.67
CA GLU A 6 35.75 49.81 -2.16
C GLU A 6 34.92 50.69 -3.10
N ALA A 7 35.19 50.62 -4.42
CA ALA A 7 34.40 51.32 -5.43
C ALA A 7 32.94 50.87 -5.46
N LEU A 8 32.67 49.57 -5.29
CA LEU A 8 31.33 48.99 -5.22
C LEU A 8 30.54 49.50 -4.02
N GLU A 9 31.11 49.39 -2.82
CA GLU A 9 30.44 49.86 -1.59
C GLU A 9 30.17 51.36 -1.62
N ARG A 10 31.12 52.15 -2.13
CA ARG A 10 30.90 53.60 -2.31
C ARG A 10 29.77 53.86 -3.30
N ALA A 11 29.82 53.28 -4.49
CA ALA A 11 28.80 53.48 -5.52
C ALA A 11 27.41 53.07 -5.02
N LYS A 12 27.31 51.96 -4.30
CA LYS A 12 26.08 51.47 -3.68
C LYS A 12 25.49 52.50 -2.72
N LYS A 13 26.27 53.01 -1.77
CA LYS A 13 25.81 54.02 -0.80
C LYS A 13 25.37 55.31 -1.50
N SER A 14 26.16 55.80 -2.46
CA SER A 14 25.84 57.02 -3.21
C SER A 14 24.56 56.86 -4.03
N LEU A 15 24.39 55.73 -4.72
CA LEU A 15 23.21 55.43 -5.53
C LEU A 15 21.96 55.25 -4.65
N GLU A 16 22.03 54.47 -3.57
CA GLU A 16 20.91 54.30 -2.63
C GLU A 16 20.42 55.65 -2.10
N ARG A 17 21.38 56.51 -1.72
CA ARG A 17 21.07 57.82 -1.14
C ARG A 17 20.30 58.70 -2.12
N ILE A 18 20.71 58.77 -3.39
CA ILE A 18 20.00 59.58 -4.38
C ILE A 18 18.67 58.95 -4.79
N GLN A 19 18.59 57.62 -4.92
CA GLN A 19 17.34 56.93 -5.25
C GLN A 19 16.26 57.13 -4.19
N LYS A 20 16.65 57.19 -2.91
CA LYS A 20 15.77 57.42 -1.76
C LYS A 20 15.52 58.91 -1.46
N PHE A 21 16.17 59.84 -2.17
CA PHE A 21 15.99 61.26 -1.93
C PHE A 21 14.54 61.68 -2.25
N ASP A 22 13.92 62.39 -1.31
CA ASP A 22 12.58 62.95 -1.49
C ASP A 22 12.68 64.39 -2.01
N THR A 23 12.39 64.58 -3.29
CA THR A 23 12.43 65.88 -3.97
C THR A 23 11.30 66.82 -3.52
N ALA A 24 10.26 66.31 -2.85
CA ALA A 24 9.18 67.12 -2.33
C ALA A 24 9.60 68.00 -1.13
N THR A 25 10.78 67.74 -0.55
CA THR A 25 11.35 68.57 0.53
C THR A 25 11.99 69.87 0.02
N LEU A 26 12.31 69.92 -1.29
CA LEU A 26 13.08 71.02 -1.90
C LEU A 26 12.40 72.40 -1.84
N PRO A 27 11.07 72.56 -2.03
CA PRO A 27 10.41 73.87 -2.05
C PRO A 27 10.75 74.77 -0.88
N ARG A 28 10.76 74.23 0.35
CA ARG A 28 11.04 74.96 1.60
C ARG A 28 10.20 76.25 1.76
N GLU A 29 8.98 76.28 1.24
CA GLU A 29 8.09 77.46 1.25
C GLU A 29 7.88 78.05 2.64
N ALA A 30 7.69 77.19 3.66
CA ALA A 30 7.47 77.61 5.04
C ALA A 30 8.68 78.35 5.66
N GLN A 31 9.89 78.13 5.14
CA GLN A 31 11.13 78.72 5.67
C GLN A 31 11.65 79.89 4.82
N LEU A 32 11.41 79.85 3.51
CA LEU A 32 11.96 80.80 2.54
C LEU A 32 10.92 81.79 1.98
N GLY A 33 9.63 81.57 2.21
CA GLY A 33 8.56 82.43 1.71
C GLY A 33 8.22 82.20 0.23
N GLN A 34 7.34 83.06 -0.32
CA GLN A 34 6.83 82.89 -1.69
C GLN A 34 7.84 83.28 -2.79
N ASP A 35 8.79 84.17 -2.49
CA ASP A 35 9.70 84.71 -3.51
C ASP A 35 11.07 84.02 -3.57
N ALA A 36 11.45 83.26 -2.53
CA ALA A 36 12.76 82.62 -2.43
C ALA A 36 12.73 81.08 -2.27
N ASN A 37 11.55 80.46 -2.45
CA ASN A 37 11.39 78.99 -2.44
C ASN A 37 12.05 78.32 -3.66
N PHE A 38 12.16 76.99 -3.63
CA PHE A 38 12.72 76.18 -4.73
C PHE A 38 11.67 75.31 -5.43
N ASN A 39 10.41 75.76 -5.53
CA ASN A 39 9.36 75.01 -6.24
C ASN A 39 9.77 74.65 -7.68
N GLU A 40 10.42 75.59 -8.37
CA GLU A 40 10.90 75.40 -9.74
C GLU A 40 11.99 74.33 -9.88
N ALA A 41 12.66 73.94 -8.77
CA ALA A 41 13.68 72.89 -8.77
C ALA A 41 13.08 71.48 -8.71
N VAL A 42 11.82 71.32 -8.25
CA VAL A 42 11.23 70.01 -7.92
C VAL A 42 11.08 69.12 -9.14
N GLU A 43 10.51 69.63 -10.23
CA GLU A 43 10.30 68.84 -11.46
C GLU A 43 11.64 68.45 -12.12
N PRO A 44 12.60 69.39 -12.30
CA PRO A 44 13.93 69.05 -12.80
C PRO A 44 14.66 68.04 -11.91
N ALA A 45 14.60 68.21 -10.59
CA ALA A 45 15.23 67.31 -9.65
C ALA A 45 14.61 65.89 -9.71
N ASN A 46 13.27 65.81 -9.80
CA ASN A 46 12.56 64.56 -9.94
C ASN A 46 12.97 63.77 -11.18
N ARG A 47 13.10 64.46 -12.31
CA ARG A 47 13.50 63.82 -13.57
C ARG A 47 14.87 63.16 -13.46
N VAL A 48 15.84 63.85 -12.89
CA VAL A 48 17.18 63.29 -12.69
C VAL A 48 17.18 62.16 -11.66
N THR A 49 16.52 62.33 -10.51
CA THR A 49 16.39 61.28 -9.49
C THR A 49 15.75 60.02 -10.06
N ASN A 50 14.73 60.16 -10.93
CA ASN A 50 14.09 59.03 -11.59
C ASN A 50 14.99 58.31 -12.60
N LEU A 51 16.00 58.96 -13.19
CA LEU A 51 17.01 58.27 -14.00
C LEU A 51 17.86 57.34 -13.14
N PHE A 52 18.32 57.83 -11.98
CA PHE A 52 19.07 56.99 -11.05
C PHE A 52 18.25 55.81 -10.52
N ARG A 53 16.94 55.97 -10.30
CA ARG A 53 16.02 54.91 -9.85
C ARG A 53 15.82 53.77 -10.85
N GLN A 54 16.05 54.01 -12.15
CA GLN A 54 15.85 53.00 -13.18
C GLN A 54 16.96 51.93 -13.21
N PHE A 55 18.09 52.15 -12.53
CA PHE A 55 19.15 51.16 -12.44
C PHE A 55 19.05 50.34 -11.13
N PRO A 56 18.84 49.01 -11.20
CA PRO A 56 18.78 48.16 -10.02
C PRO A 56 20.14 48.03 -9.34
N ILE A 57 20.16 48.19 -8.02
CA ILE A 57 21.38 48.19 -7.20
C ILE A 57 22.05 46.80 -7.21
N GLU A 58 21.25 45.75 -7.39
CA GLU A 58 21.66 44.35 -7.43
C GLU A 58 22.66 44.07 -8.56
N PHE A 59 22.64 44.89 -9.62
CA PHE A 59 23.52 44.73 -10.78
C PHE A 59 24.82 45.54 -10.68
N LEU A 60 25.02 46.33 -9.61
CA LEU A 60 26.28 47.05 -9.38
C LEU A 60 27.53 46.15 -9.36
N PRO A 61 27.53 44.95 -8.72
CA PRO A 61 28.72 44.09 -8.66
C PRO A 61 29.24 43.65 -10.03
N GLU A 62 28.38 43.67 -11.06
CA GLU A 62 28.72 43.29 -12.43
C GLU A 62 29.39 44.41 -13.22
N LEU A 63 29.34 45.66 -12.72
CA LEU A 63 29.90 46.81 -13.42
C LEU A 63 31.43 46.89 -13.26
N PRO A 64 32.17 47.30 -14.31
CA PRO A 64 33.59 47.59 -14.19
C PRO A 64 33.85 48.72 -13.19
N THR A 65 35.00 48.67 -12.50
CA THR A 65 35.41 49.66 -11.48
C THR A 65 35.26 51.11 -11.96
N ASN A 66 35.60 51.41 -13.21
CA ASN A 66 35.47 52.75 -13.77
C ASN A 66 34.00 53.22 -13.82
N HIS A 67 33.07 52.33 -14.19
CA HIS A 67 31.65 52.65 -14.24
C HIS A 67 31.07 52.80 -12.83
N LEU A 68 31.50 51.98 -11.87
CA LEU A 68 31.14 52.13 -10.45
C LEU A 68 31.57 53.48 -9.90
N GLN A 69 32.81 53.88 -10.15
CA GLN A 69 33.33 55.18 -9.71
C GLN A 69 32.60 56.34 -10.39
N GLN A 70 32.35 56.26 -11.69
CA GLN A 70 31.61 57.28 -12.43
C GLN A 70 30.18 57.43 -11.91
N LEU A 71 29.45 56.31 -11.74
CA LEU A 71 28.09 56.31 -11.22
C LEU A 71 28.03 56.86 -9.79
N GLY A 72 28.94 56.41 -8.92
CA GLY A 72 29.05 56.92 -7.55
C GLY A 72 29.34 58.41 -7.50
N ASN A 73 30.29 58.90 -8.30
CA ASN A 73 30.63 60.32 -8.39
C ASN A 73 29.46 61.16 -8.94
N GLN A 74 28.72 60.65 -9.93
CA GLN A 74 27.55 61.32 -10.49
C GLN A 74 26.41 61.42 -9.46
N ALA A 75 26.14 60.33 -8.74
CA ALA A 75 25.15 60.30 -7.66
C ALA A 75 25.55 61.21 -6.49
N ASP A 76 26.83 61.21 -6.09
CA ASP A 76 27.37 62.13 -5.08
C ASP A 76 27.22 63.60 -5.51
N SER A 77 27.62 63.91 -6.75
CA SER A 77 27.56 65.27 -7.29
C SER A 77 26.13 65.80 -7.31
N PHE A 78 25.18 64.98 -7.77
CA PHE A 78 23.79 65.40 -7.83
C PHE A 78 23.17 65.53 -6.43
N TYR A 79 23.44 64.58 -5.53
CA TYR A 79 22.99 64.67 -4.14
C TYR A 79 23.52 65.93 -3.44
N ASN A 80 24.80 66.26 -3.63
CA ASN A 80 25.39 67.47 -3.05
C ASN A 80 24.72 68.76 -3.57
N LEU A 81 24.25 68.76 -4.81
CA LEU A 81 23.48 69.87 -5.38
C LEU A 81 22.11 70.01 -4.70
N LEU A 82 21.44 68.89 -4.43
CA LEU A 82 20.18 68.88 -3.68
C LEU A 82 20.36 69.30 -2.21
N SER A 83 21.42 68.83 -1.55
CA SER A 83 21.74 69.23 -0.17
C SER A 83 22.10 70.72 -0.03
N GLN A 84 22.64 71.34 -1.08
CA GLN A 84 22.84 72.80 -1.11
C GLN A 84 21.51 73.56 -1.07
N ILE A 85 20.45 73.01 -1.66
CA ILE A 85 19.09 73.57 -1.56
C ILE A 85 18.54 73.39 -0.15
N GLU A 86 18.72 72.22 0.47
CA GLU A 86 18.26 71.96 1.83
C GLU A 86 18.93 72.86 2.89
N THR A 87 20.19 73.23 2.66
CA THR A 87 20.99 74.06 3.59
C THR A 87 21.02 75.55 3.23
N PHE A 88 20.38 75.95 2.12
CA PHE A 88 20.32 77.35 1.67
C PHE A 88 19.75 78.30 2.73
N ASN A 89 20.33 79.51 2.83
CA ASN A 89 19.97 80.53 3.83
C ASN A 89 19.92 81.94 3.21
N LEU A 90 18.86 82.68 3.53
CA LEU A 90 18.62 84.06 3.07
C LEU A 90 19.58 85.11 3.64
N LYS A 91 20.34 84.78 4.69
CA LYS A 91 21.31 85.69 5.31
C LYS A 91 22.64 85.78 4.55
N GLU A 92 22.82 84.97 3.52
CA GLU A 92 24.02 84.99 2.69
C GLU A 92 24.01 86.18 1.72
N PRO A 93 25.18 86.79 1.42
CA PRO A 93 25.30 87.73 0.32
C PRO A 93 24.82 87.10 -1.00
N ASP A 94 24.08 87.85 -1.82
CA ASP A 94 23.60 87.41 -3.15
C ASP A 94 22.71 86.16 -3.17
N ALA A 95 21.98 85.89 -2.08
CA ALA A 95 21.12 84.71 -1.91
C ALA A 95 20.17 84.43 -3.11
N TYR A 96 19.52 85.45 -3.66
CA TYR A 96 18.59 85.29 -4.80
C TYR A 96 19.30 84.84 -6.09
N ASN A 97 20.48 85.38 -6.38
CA ASN A 97 21.27 84.97 -7.54
C ASN A 97 21.75 83.52 -7.37
N LYS A 98 22.19 83.15 -6.16
CA LYS A 98 22.59 81.77 -5.83
C LYS A 98 21.42 80.79 -5.98
N ARG A 99 20.21 81.15 -5.52
CA ARG A 99 18.98 80.35 -5.69
C ARG A 99 18.69 80.07 -7.16
N ASN A 100 18.70 81.11 -8.00
CA ASN A 100 18.45 80.96 -9.44
C ASN A 100 19.51 80.12 -10.13
N GLN A 101 20.79 80.27 -9.77
CA GLN A 101 21.88 79.44 -10.30
C GLN A 101 21.72 77.97 -9.94
N LEU A 102 21.32 77.64 -8.71
CA LEU A 102 21.06 76.25 -8.31
C LEU A 102 19.93 75.63 -9.15
N ILE A 103 18.85 76.36 -9.38
CA ILE A 103 17.71 75.90 -10.19
C ILE A 103 18.11 75.65 -11.64
N GLU A 104 18.81 76.60 -12.27
CA GLU A 104 19.27 76.43 -13.65
C GLU A 104 20.30 75.30 -13.78
N THR A 105 21.14 75.10 -12.75
CA THR A 105 22.10 73.97 -12.72
C THR A 105 21.37 72.63 -12.70
N ILE A 106 20.35 72.47 -11.86
CA ILE A 106 19.55 71.24 -11.84
C ILE A 106 18.83 71.04 -13.18
N ARG A 107 18.26 72.11 -13.75
CA ARG A 107 17.58 72.06 -15.05
C ARG A 107 18.50 71.61 -16.19
N GLY A 108 19.75 72.06 -16.19
CA GLY A 108 20.74 71.71 -17.20
C GLY A 108 21.33 70.30 -17.08
N GLN A 109 21.22 69.64 -15.92
CA GLN A 109 21.92 68.37 -15.67
C GLN A 109 21.23 67.12 -16.23
N TYR A 110 19.95 67.20 -16.62
CA TYR A 110 19.20 66.04 -17.10
C TYR A 110 19.85 65.37 -18.31
N GLU A 111 20.19 66.14 -19.34
CA GLU A 111 20.76 65.62 -20.60
C GLU A 111 22.08 64.87 -20.34
N GLN A 112 22.94 65.47 -19.51
CA GLN A 112 24.24 64.91 -19.18
C GLN A 112 24.11 63.57 -18.44
N TYR A 113 23.22 63.49 -17.44
CA TYR A 113 22.99 62.25 -16.72
C TYR A 113 22.26 61.21 -17.56
N PHE A 114 21.36 61.62 -18.46
CA PHE A 114 20.69 60.70 -19.36
C PHE A 114 21.70 59.96 -20.26
N VAL A 115 22.62 60.69 -20.89
CA VAL A 115 23.64 60.10 -21.78
C VAL A 115 24.55 59.12 -21.02
N SER A 116 24.93 59.42 -19.78
CA SER A 116 25.80 58.55 -19.00
C SER A 116 25.10 57.34 -18.38
N LEU A 117 23.85 57.50 -17.96
CA LEU A 117 23.11 56.45 -17.24
C LEU A 117 22.35 55.50 -18.18
N HIS A 118 21.93 55.96 -19.36
CA HIS A 118 21.13 55.14 -20.29
C HIS A 118 21.76 53.79 -20.67
N PRO A 119 23.08 53.69 -20.95
CA PRO A 119 23.72 52.39 -21.22
C PRO A 119 23.63 51.44 -20.01
N LEU A 120 23.78 51.95 -18.79
CA LEU A 120 23.69 51.15 -17.57
C LEU A 120 22.26 50.69 -17.33
N ILE A 121 21.28 51.58 -17.50
CA ILE A 121 19.86 51.25 -17.40
C ILE A 121 19.48 50.16 -18.41
N SER A 122 19.95 50.28 -19.66
CA SER A 122 19.72 49.29 -20.70
C SER A 122 20.33 47.92 -20.36
N TYR A 123 21.55 47.91 -19.78
CA TYR A 123 22.18 46.69 -19.29
C TYR A 123 21.35 46.03 -18.18
N GLY A 124 20.95 46.79 -17.15
CA GLY A 124 20.11 46.28 -16.05
C GLY A 124 18.77 45.71 -16.53
N ALA A 125 18.11 46.40 -17.46
CA ALA A 125 16.86 45.95 -18.06
C ALA A 125 17.02 44.66 -18.89
N SER A 126 18.17 44.45 -19.54
CA SER A 126 18.46 43.21 -20.25
C SER A 126 18.64 42.03 -19.29
N ARG A 127 19.41 42.21 -18.20
CA ARG A 127 19.63 41.20 -17.17
C ARG A 127 18.36 40.75 -16.47
N GLN A 128 17.45 41.68 -16.20
CA GLN A 128 16.17 41.36 -15.54
C GLN A 128 15.26 40.49 -16.41
N ARG A 129 15.31 40.66 -17.75
CA ARG A 129 14.53 39.84 -18.69
C ARG A 129 15.02 38.40 -18.75
N ASP A 130 16.34 38.19 -18.74
CA ASP A 130 16.92 36.84 -18.79
C ASP A 130 16.64 36.05 -17.51
N PHE A 131 16.73 36.68 -16.33
CA PHE A 131 16.43 36.02 -15.06
C PHE A 131 14.98 35.54 -14.99
N SER A 132 14.04 36.36 -15.47
CA SER A 132 12.62 36.00 -15.52
C SER A 132 12.32 34.80 -16.45
N ALA A 133 13.13 34.62 -17.50
CA ALA A 133 13.00 33.45 -18.39
C ALA A 133 13.49 32.18 -17.69
N ILE A 134 14.64 32.25 -17.02
CA ILE A 134 15.22 31.12 -16.29
C ILE A 134 14.28 30.65 -15.17
N GLU A 135 13.64 31.56 -14.43
CA GLU A 135 12.70 31.17 -13.37
C GLU A 135 11.50 30.38 -13.90
N ARG A 136 10.96 30.76 -15.07
CA ARG A 136 9.86 30.03 -15.71
C ARG A 136 10.28 28.62 -16.09
N ASP A 137 11.46 28.46 -16.69
CA ASP A 137 11.99 27.16 -17.09
C ASP A 137 12.26 26.26 -15.88
N PHE A 138 12.76 26.83 -14.79
CA PHE A 138 13.00 26.10 -13.54
C PHE A 138 11.69 25.56 -12.94
N ARG A 139 10.65 26.40 -12.84
CA ARG A 139 9.32 25.98 -12.34
C ARG A 139 8.71 24.88 -13.21
N ALA A 140 8.83 24.99 -14.54
CA ALA A 140 8.37 23.96 -15.46
C ALA A 140 9.14 22.63 -15.33
N SER A 141 10.43 22.67 -14.95
CA SER A 141 11.22 21.47 -14.67
C SER A 141 10.81 20.77 -13.37
N ILE A 142 10.54 21.55 -12.33
CA ILE A 142 10.03 21.02 -11.04
C ILE A 142 8.68 20.34 -11.24
N GLN A 143 7.73 20.98 -11.93
CA GLN A 143 6.41 20.40 -12.15
C GLN A 143 6.49 19.05 -12.90
N ARG A 144 7.31 18.98 -13.96
CA ARG A 144 7.52 17.71 -14.69
C ARG A 144 8.10 16.61 -13.81
N SER A 145 8.95 16.97 -12.85
CA SER A 145 9.53 16.03 -11.90
C SER A 145 8.49 15.55 -10.89
N GLU A 146 7.63 16.46 -10.40
CA GLU A 146 6.51 16.12 -9.51
C GLU A 146 5.49 15.21 -10.20
N ASP A 147 5.12 15.50 -11.45
CA ASP A 147 4.17 14.70 -12.24
C ASP A 147 4.71 13.28 -12.48
N ALA A 148 5.99 13.14 -12.86
CA ALA A 148 6.63 11.85 -13.09
C ALA A 148 6.75 11.02 -11.80
N ALA A 149 7.01 11.68 -10.66
CA ALA A 149 7.01 11.03 -9.35
C ALA A 149 5.61 10.54 -8.95
N GLY A 150 4.57 11.36 -9.18
CA GLY A 150 3.18 11.01 -8.96
C GLY A 150 2.72 9.82 -9.80
N GLU A 151 3.05 9.81 -11.10
CA GLU A 151 2.75 8.70 -12.01
C GLU A 151 3.44 7.40 -11.56
N SER A 152 4.70 7.49 -11.13
CA SER A 152 5.46 6.35 -10.61
C SER A 152 4.85 5.79 -9.32
N MET A 153 4.40 6.65 -8.40
CA MET A 153 3.69 6.23 -7.19
C MET A 153 2.37 5.51 -7.52
N GLN A 154 1.58 6.03 -8.47
CA GLN A 154 0.36 5.36 -8.92
C GLN A 154 0.64 3.98 -9.52
N LYS A 155 1.67 3.86 -10.37
CA LYS A 155 2.08 2.57 -10.95
C LYS A 155 2.51 1.57 -9.87
N LEU A 156 3.29 2.02 -8.87
CA LEU A 156 3.70 1.17 -7.75
C LEU A 156 2.50 0.69 -6.92
N GLN A 157 1.52 1.55 -6.67
CA GLN A 157 0.30 1.18 -5.98
C GLN A 157 -0.53 0.15 -6.78
N GLY A 158 -0.61 0.32 -8.10
CA GLY A 158 -1.25 -0.65 -8.99
C GLY A 158 -0.54 -2.01 -8.96
N VAL A 159 0.79 -2.04 -9.06
CA VAL A 159 1.58 -3.27 -8.98
C VAL A 159 1.42 -3.96 -7.62
N GLN A 160 1.36 -3.20 -6.52
CA GLN A 160 1.14 -3.75 -5.19
C GLN A 160 -0.24 -4.43 -5.09
N GLN A 161 -1.30 -3.80 -5.61
CA GLN A 161 -2.64 -4.38 -5.62
C GLN A 161 -2.70 -5.64 -6.49
N ASP A 162 -2.08 -5.62 -7.67
CA ASP A 162 -2.01 -6.77 -8.56
C ASP A 162 -1.25 -7.94 -7.94
N ALA A 163 -0.11 -7.68 -7.31
CA ALA A 163 0.67 -8.70 -6.60
C ALA A 163 -0.14 -9.34 -5.46
N GLN A 164 -0.86 -8.52 -4.68
CA GLN A 164 -1.71 -9.03 -3.60
C GLN A 164 -2.83 -9.93 -4.15
N ARG A 165 -3.51 -9.49 -5.21
CA ARG A 165 -4.56 -10.25 -5.89
C ARG A 165 -4.04 -11.59 -6.43
N ILE A 166 -2.87 -11.59 -7.07
CA ILE A 166 -2.24 -12.82 -7.61
C ILE A 166 -1.87 -13.77 -6.47
N LEU A 167 -1.30 -13.27 -5.37
CA LEU A 167 -0.96 -14.09 -4.21
C LEU A 167 -2.19 -14.74 -3.57
N ASP A 168 -3.28 -13.99 -3.45
CA ASP A 168 -4.54 -14.51 -2.90
C ASP A 168 -5.15 -15.58 -3.82
N GLU A 169 -5.08 -15.41 -5.14
CA GLU A 169 -5.52 -16.40 -6.13
C GLU A 169 -4.68 -17.68 -6.08
N VAL A 170 -3.35 -17.56 -6.00
CA VAL A 170 -2.44 -18.72 -5.86
C VAL A 170 -2.73 -19.49 -4.56
N ARG A 171 -2.93 -18.79 -3.44
CA ARG A 171 -3.30 -19.42 -2.15
C ARG A 171 -4.63 -20.17 -2.26
N LYS A 172 -5.63 -19.57 -2.90
CA LYS A 172 -6.94 -20.17 -3.12
C LYS A 172 -6.84 -21.44 -3.98
N VAL A 173 -6.13 -21.38 -5.11
CA VAL A 173 -5.94 -22.54 -6.00
C VAL A 173 -5.17 -23.66 -5.29
N ALA A 174 -4.13 -23.32 -4.52
CA ALA A 174 -3.38 -24.31 -3.75
C ALA A 174 -4.24 -25.02 -2.69
N ALA A 175 -5.12 -24.27 -2.00
CA ALA A 175 -6.08 -24.84 -1.06
C ALA A 175 -7.13 -25.72 -1.76
N GLU A 176 -7.69 -25.26 -2.89
CA GLU A 176 -8.69 -26.01 -3.66
C GLU A 176 -8.12 -27.30 -4.27
N GLN A 177 -6.90 -27.26 -4.82
CA GLN A 177 -6.23 -28.44 -5.38
C GLN A 177 -5.85 -29.44 -4.30
N GLY A 178 -5.30 -28.99 -3.17
CA GLY A 178 -4.94 -29.88 -2.06
C GLY A 178 -6.15 -30.62 -1.48
N VAL A 179 -7.26 -29.91 -1.24
CA VAL A 179 -8.51 -30.49 -0.72
C VAL A 179 -9.16 -31.42 -1.75
N SER A 180 -9.18 -31.04 -3.04
CA SER A 180 -9.76 -31.86 -4.11
C SER A 180 -8.99 -33.17 -4.33
N GLN A 181 -7.65 -33.11 -4.27
CA GLN A 181 -6.80 -34.30 -4.42
C GLN A 181 -7.04 -35.30 -3.29
N GLN A 182 -7.10 -34.84 -2.04
CA GLN A 182 -7.39 -35.69 -0.88
C GLN A 182 -8.82 -36.27 -0.95
N ALA A 183 -9.80 -35.47 -1.37
CA ALA A 183 -11.16 -35.96 -1.59
C ALA A 183 -11.21 -37.07 -2.65
N SER A 184 -10.47 -36.92 -3.76
CA SER A 184 -10.35 -37.95 -4.79
C SER A 184 -9.70 -39.23 -4.27
N TYR A 185 -8.70 -39.14 -3.40
CA TYR A 185 -8.05 -40.31 -2.79
C TYR A 185 -9.04 -41.09 -1.91
N PHE A 186 -9.77 -40.40 -1.02
CA PHE A 186 -10.80 -41.03 -0.19
C PHE A 186 -11.95 -41.62 -1.01
N GLN A 187 -12.31 -41.00 -2.13
CA GLN A 187 -13.29 -41.56 -3.06
C GLN A 187 -12.82 -42.89 -3.66
N ALA A 188 -11.57 -42.94 -4.14
CA ALA A 188 -10.99 -44.16 -4.70
C ALA A 188 -10.91 -45.28 -3.66
N GLU A 189 -10.47 -44.96 -2.44
CA GLU A 189 -10.40 -45.93 -1.33
C GLU A 189 -11.79 -46.43 -0.92
N SER A 190 -12.79 -45.54 -0.89
CA SER A 190 -14.19 -45.91 -0.65
C SER A 190 -14.71 -46.88 -1.71
N ALA A 191 -14.43 -46.62 -2.98
CA ALA A 191 -14.86 -47.46 -4.09
C ALA A 191 -14.18 -48.85 -4.06
N SER A 192 -12.89 -48.87 -3.73
CA SER A 192 -12.11 -50.10 -3.54
C SER A 192 -12.73 -50.99 -2.45
N HIS A 193 -12.96 -50.43 -1.26
CA HIS A 193 -13.61 -51.17 -0.17
C HIS A 193 -15.06 -51.57 -0.46
N GLU A 194 -15.78 -50.78 -1.26
CA GLU A 194 -17.12 -51.16 -1.71
C GLU A 194 -17.10 -52.37 -2.64
N ALA A 195 -16.14 -52.44 -3.55
CA ALA A 195 -15.91 -53.58 -4.44
C ALA A 195 -15.49 -54.83 -3.64
N ASP A 196 -14.50 -54.71 -2.75
CA ASP A 196 -14.07 -55.81 -1.88
C ASP A 196 -15.19 -56.30 -0.98
N GLY A 197 -15.98 -55.39 -0.41
CA GLY A 197 -17.16 -55.71 0.35
C GLY A 197 -18.17 -56.55 -0.46
N ALA A 198 -18.39 -56.22 -1.74
CA ALA A 198 -19.27 -57.03 -2.60
C ALA A 198 -18.73 -58.46 -2.80
N ILE A 199 -17.41 -58.62 -2.94
CA ILE A 199 -16.77 -59.93 -3.04
C ILE A 199 -16.98 -60.73 -1.75
N TRP A 200 -16.70 -60.14 -0.59
CA TRP A 200 -16.90 -60.80 0.71
C TRP A 200 -18.35 -61.13 1.00
N ARG A 201 -19.30 -60.29 0.56
CA ARG A 201 -20.73 -60.59 0.62
C ARG A 201 -21.06 -61.88 -0.14
N ASN A 202 -20.59 -61.97 -1.39
CA ASN A 202 -20.85 -63.15 -2.23
C ASN A 202 -20.18 -64.41 -1.63
N ARG A 203 -18.97 -64.30 -1.07
CA ARG A 203 -18.31 -65.39 -0.34
C ARG A 203 -19.10 -65.82 0.89
N THR A 204 -19.63 -64.86 1.67
CA THR A 204 -20.47 -65.13 2.84
C THR A 204 -21.73 -65.91 2.46
N ILE A 205 -22.42 -65.48 1.38
CA ILE A 205 -23.60 -66.18 0.84
C ILE A 205 -23.22 -67.60 0.39
N GLY A 206 -22.09 -67.76 -0.32
CA GLY A 206 -21.61 -69.06 -0.78
C GLY A 206 -21.29 -70.02 0.36
N VAL A 207 -20.56 -69.56 1.39
CA VAL A 207 -20.24 -70.37 2.58
C VAL A 207 -21.50 -70.72 3.37
N ALA A 208 -22.45 -69.79 3.49
CA ALA A 208 -23.74 -70.05 4.15
C ALA A 208 -24.53 -71.13 3.40
N GLY A 209 -24.58 -71.05 2.06
CA GLY A 209 -25.19 -72.08 1.22
C GLY A 209 -24.49 -73.44 1.35
N GLY A 210 -23.16 -73.45 1.40
CA GLY A 210 -22.37 -74.66 1.63
C GLY A 210 -22.61 -75.28 3.01
N LEU A 211 -22.71 -74.46 4.06
CA LEU A 211 -23.05 -74.92 5.42
C LEU A 211 -24.46 -75.52 5.47
N ALA A 212 -25.44 -74.88 4.83
CA ALA A 212 -26.80 -75.40 4.73
C ALA A 212 -26.86 -76.73 3.96
N LEU A 213 -26.16 -76.80 2.81
CA LEU A 213 -26.06 -78.02 2.02
C LEU A 213 -25.38 -79.15 2.82
N TYR A 214 -24.29 -78.85 3.53
CA TYR A 214 -23.59 -79.79 4.39
C TYR A 214 -24.51 -80.29 5.52
N ALA A 215 -25.26 -79.41 6.18
CA ALA A 215 -26.21 -79.78 7.22
C ALA A 215 -27.29 -80.73 6.68
N VAL A 216 -27.86 -80.43 5.51
CA VAL A 216 -28.86 -81.28 4.85
C VAL A 216 -28.24 -82.63 4.44
N ALA A 217 -27.08 -82.64 3.79
CA ALA A 217 -26.39 -83.87 3.38
C ALA A 217 -26.02 -84.75 4.59
N SER A 218 -25.60 -84.13 5.70
CA SER A 218 -25.27 -84.81 6.96
C SER A 218 -26.45 -85.57 7.58
N ILE A 219 -27.68 -85.10 7.34
CA ILE A 219 -28.91 -85.80 7.73
C ILE A 219 -29.07 -87.08 6.90
N PHE A 220 -28.78 -87.08 5.59
CA PHE A 220 -28.98 -88.25 4.72
C PHE A 220 -27.80 -89.23 4.67
N LEU A 221 -26.62 -88.84 5.18
CA LEU A 221 -25.39 -89.63 5.15
C LEU A 221 -25.51 -91.03 5.79
N HIS A 222 -26.42 -91.22 6.75
CA HIS A 222 -26.65 -92.53 7.39
C HIS A 222 -27.35 -93.55 6.47
N LYS A 223 -27.90 -93.13 5.32
CA LYS A 223 -28.55 -94.02 4.35
C LYS A 223 -27.57 -94.68 3.37
N VAL A 224 -26.30 -94.27 3.36
CA VAL A 224 -25.31 -94.82 2.43
C VAL A 224 -24.56 -95.96 3.11
N SER A 225 -24.69 -97.17 2.57
CA SER A 225 -24.30 -98.45 3.18
C SER A 225 -22.81 -98.64 3.52
N TRP A 226 -21.93 -97.79 2.99
CA TRP A 226 -20.49 -97.75 3.30
C TRP A 226 -20.09 -96.81 4.45
N LEU A 227 -21.01 -95.96 4.95
CA LEU A 227 -20.79 -94.92 5.97
C LEU A 227 -21.66 -95.17 7.21
N THR A 228 -22.41 -96.27 7.23
CA THR A 228 -23.19 -96.71 8.37
C THR A 228 -22.26 -97.25 9.46
N PRO A 229 -22.22 -96.65 10.64
CA PRO A 229 -21.37 -97.14 11.72
C PRO A 229 -21.84 -98.51 12.18
N VAL A 230 -20.91 -99.46 12.28
CA VAL A 230 -21.17 -100.84 12.74
C VAL A 230 -20.94 -100.94 14.26
N SER A 231 -20.18 -100.01 14.83
CA SER A 231 -19.85 -99.91 16.26
C SER A 231 -20.23 -98.55 16.88
N THR A 232 -20.46 -98.53 18.19
CA THR A 232 -20.70 -97.30 18.98
C THR A 232 -19.52 -96.32 18.91
N TYR A 233 -18.29 -96.84 18.80
CA TYR A 233 -17.08 -96.02 18.61
C TYR A 233 -17.08 -95.31 17.26
N GLU A 234 -17.41 -96.02 16.18
CA GLU A 234 -17.48 -95.45 14.82
C GLU A 234 -18.60 -94.39 14.73
N ALA A 235 -19.73 -94.62 15.40
CA ALA A 235 -20.81 -93.64 15.48
C ALA A 235 -20.37 -92.36 16.21
N ALA A 236 -19.63 -92.49 17.31
CA ALA A 236 -19.08 -91.35 18.04
C ALA A 236 -18.04 -90.56 17.22
N GLN A 237 -17.14 -91.27 16.52
CA GLN A 237 -16.15 -90.65 15.62
C GLN A 237 -16.83 -89.91 14.45
N LEU A 238 -17.87 -90.50 13.85
CA LEU A 238 -18.64 -89.88 12.78
C LEU A 238 -19.40 -88.63 13.28
N ALA A 239 -19.97 -88.67 14.48
CA ALA A 239 -20.62 -87.51 15.08
C ALA A 239 -19.62 -86.38 15.39
N LEU A 240 -18.45 -86.73 15.95
CA LEU A 240 -17.41 -85.76 16.29
C LEU A 240 -16.81 -85.09 15.04
N SER A 241 -16.52 -85.88 14.00
CA SER A 241 -16.04 -85.33 12.72
C SER A 241 -17.08 -84.42 12.06
N LYS A 242 -18.37 -84.77 12.12
CA LYS A 242 -19.45 -83.91 11.62
C LYS A 242 -19.51 -82.57 12.32
N LEU A 243 -19.39 -82.59 13.65
CA LEU A 243 -19.39 -81.41 14.50
C LEU A 243 -18.16 -80.54 14.25
N LEU A 244 -16.98 -81.17 14.07
CA LEU A 244 -15.74 -80.46 13.74
C LEU A 244 -15.85 -79.74 12.38
N ILE A 245 -16.32 -80.42 11.34
CA ILE A 245 -16.51 -79.80 10.02
C ILE A 245 -17.54 -78.66 10.09
N PHE A 246 -18.64 -78.85 10.83
CA PHE A 246 -19.63 -77.79 11.06
C PHE A 246 -19.01 -76.57 11.76
N ALA A 247 -18.23 -76.79 12.82
CA ALA A 247 -17.57 -75.72 13.57
C ALA A 247 -16.58 -74.94 12.69
N VAL A 248 -15.78 -75.63 11.86
CA VAL A 248 -14.86 -74.99 10.92
C VAL A 248 -15.62 -74.16 9.88
N LEU A 249 -16.68 -74.70 9.26
CA LEU A 249 -17.49 -73.97 8.28
C LEU A 249 -18.21 -72.76 8.91
N ALA A 250 -18.74 -72.90 10.12
CA ALA A 250 -19.36 -71.81 10.87
C ALA A 250 -18.33 -70.71 11.22
N TYR A 251 -17.10 -71.09 11.57
CA TYR A 251 -16.02 -70.12 11.81
C TYR A 251 -15.61 -69.37 10.53
N VAL A 252 -15.48 -70.07 9.40
CA VAL A 252 -15.20 -69.45 8.09
C VAL A 252 -16.33 -68.48 7.69
N LEU A 253 -17.59 -68.86 7.93
CA LEU A 253 -18.74 -67.98 7.70
C LEU A 253 -18.65 -66.70 8.53
N LEU A 254 -18.30 -66.83 9.81
CA LEU A 254 -18.11 -65.69 10.72
C LEU A 254 -16.98 -64.78 10.25
N LEU A 255 -15.85 -65.32 9.80
CA LEU A 255 -14.74 -64.53 9.24
C LEU A 255 -15.16 -63.78 7.97
N CYS A 256 -15.89 -64.45 7.07
CA CYS A 256 -16.40 -63.82 5.85
C CYS A 256 -17.35 -62.66 6.16
N ALA A 257 -18.28 -62.86 7.10
CA ALA A 257 -19.19 -61.83 7.57
C ALA A 257 -18.45 -60.65 8.23
N ARG A 258 -17.45 -60.93 9.08
CA ARG A 258 -16.62 -59.89 9.70
C ARG A 258 -15.85 -59.04 8.67
N ASN A 259 -15.24 -59.69 7.68
CA ASN A 259 -14.54 -58.96 6.61
C ASN A 259 -15.50 -58.10 5.79
N PHE A 260 -16.70 -58.60 5.47
CA PHE A 260 -17.73 -57.81 4.82
C PHE A 260 -18.10 -56.55 5.61
N LEU A 261 -18.36 -56.69 6.91
CA LEU A 261 -18.70 -55.57 7.79
C LEU A 261 -17.55 -54.55 7.86
N SER A 262 -16.30 -55.01 7.97
CA SER A 262 -15.11 -54.16 8.01
C SER A 262 -14.94 -53.33 6.73
N HIS A 263 -15.06 -53.97 5.56
CA HIS A 263 -14.99 -53.25 4.28
C HIS A 263 -16.14 -52.24 4.12
N LYS A 264 -17.37 -52.58 4.55
CA LYS A 264 -18.49 -51.62 4.51
C LYS A 264 -18.32 -50.46 5.48
N HIS A 265 -17.77 -50.70 6.66
CA HIS A 265 -17.39 -49.65 7.60
C HIS A 265 -16.39 -48.68 6.95
N ASN A 266 -15.27 -49.20 6.44
CA ASN A 266 -14.21 -48.36 5.85
C ASN A 266 -14.69 -47.60 4.61
N ALA A 267 -15.53 -48.23 3.77
CA ALA A 267 -16.13 -47.55 2.63
C ALA A 267 -16.97 -46.33 3.08
N ILE A 268 -17.82 -46.48 4.10
CA ILE A 268 -18.66 -45.39 4.61
C ILE A 268 -17.82 -44.29 5.24
N VAL A 269 -16.82 -44.65 6.05
CA VAL A 269 -15.91 -43.68 6.68
C VAL A 269 -15.17 -42.87 5.62
N ASN A 270 -14.59 -43.51 4.60
CA ASN A 270 -13.88 -42.80 3.53
C ASN A 270 -14.82 -41.93 2.67
N LYS A 271 -16.04 -42.40 2.39
CA LYS A 271 -17.07 -41.58 1.72
C LYS A 271 -17.47 -40.36 2.55
N HIS A 272 -17.56 -40.49 3.87
CA HIS A 272 -17.82 -39.36 4.76
C HIS A 272 -16.66 -38.35 4.72
N ARG A 273 -15.41 -38.81 4.79
CA ARG A 273 -14.21 -37.97 4.67
C ARG A 273 -14.17 -37.20 3.36
N GLN A 274 -14.47 -37.86 2.25
CA GLN A 274 -14.61 -37.23 0.94
C GLN A 274 -15.64 -36.10 0.98
N ASN A 275 -16.85 -36.38 1.48
CA ASN A 275 -17.92 -35.37 1.53
C ASN A 275 -17.56 -34.19 2.45
N ALA A 276 -16.93 -34.46 3.60
CA ALA A 276 -16.46 -33.43 4.50
C ALA A 276 -15.42 -32.51 3.83
N LEU A 277 -14.45 -33.08 3.09
CA LEU A 277 -13.48 -32.30 2.31
C LEU A 277 -14.13 -31.49 1.18
N LEU A 278 -15.09 -32.05 0.44
CA LEU A 278 -15.78 -31.34 -0.63
C LEU A 278 -16.61 -30.15 -0.12
N THR A 279 -17.18 -30.27 1.09
CA THR A 279 -17.97 -29.19 1.71
C THR A 279 -17.13 -28.21 2.52
N PHE A 280 -15.88 -28.54 2.82
CA PHE A 280 -14.99 -27.74 3.66
C PHE A 280 -14.78 -26.31 3.12
N ASN A 281 -14.44 -26.17 1.83
CA ASN A 281 -14.21 -24.86 1.23
C ASN A 281 -15.47 -23.97 1.28
N ALA A 282 -16.66 -24.56 1.10
CA ALA A 282 -17.91 -23.81 1.20
C ALA A 282 -18.15 -23.28 2.63
N LEU A 283 -17.82 -24.08 3.66
CA LEU A 283 -17.97 -23.70 5.07
C LEU A 283 -16.95 -22.61 5.48
N VAL A 284 -15.68 -22.76 5.10
CA VAL A 284 -14.62 -21.77 5.41
C VAL A 284 -14.89 -20.44 4.71
N ASN A 285 -15.38 -20.47 3.47
CA ASN A 285 -15.75 -19.27 2.73
C ASN A 285 -16.97 -18.55 3.33
N ALA A 286 -17.93 -19.29 3.89
CA ALA A 286 -19.11 -18.72 4.54
C ALA A 286 -18.83 -18.08 5.92
N ALA A 287 -17.69 -18.41 6.56
CA ALA A 287 -17.36 -18.00 7.92
C ALA A 287 -17.20 -16.47 8.11
N GLY A 288 -16.84 -15.75 7.04
CA GLY A 288 -16.71 -14.28 7.03
C GLY A 288 -15.50 -13.72 7.80
N SER A 289 -15.33 -14.07 9.08
CA SER A 289 -14.23 -13.59 9.95
C SER A 289 -13.19 -14.67 10.24
N ASP A 290 -11.93 -14.26 10.46
CA ASP A 290 -10.82 -15.20 10.67
C ASP A 290 -11.00 -16.06 11.95
N ASP A 291 -11.50 -15.49 13.05
CA ASP A 291 -11.82 -16.28 14.26
C ASP A 291 -12.83 -17.42 14.00
N ARG A 292 -13.78 -17.19 13.09
CA ARG A 292 -14.78 -18.22 12.74
C ARG A 292 -14.20 -19.26 11.79
N ARG A 293 -13.24 -18.87 10.93
CA ARG A 293 -12.51 -19.79 10.05
C ARG A 293 -11.69 -20.78 10.87
N ASP A 294 -10.98 -20.35 11.89
CA ASP A 294 -10.17 -21.22 12.76
C ASP A 294 -11.02 -22.24 13.53
N VAL A 295 -12.20 -21.82 14.00
CA VAL A 295 -13.16 -22.73 14.62
C VAL A 295 -13.67 -23.75 13.59
N ILE A 296 -14.05 -23.32 12.39
CA ILE A 296 -14.52 -24.21 11.32
C ILE A 296 -13.41 -25.17 10.87
N LEU A 297 -12.17 -24.71 10.78
CA LEU A 297 -10.98 -25.53 10.48
C LEU A 297 -10.82 -26.65 11.51
N THR A 298 -10.89 -26.31 12.79
CA THR A 298 -10.77 -27.27 13.90
C THR A 298 -11.88 -28.31 13.86
N TYR A 299 -13.12 -27.86 13.65
CA TYR A 299 -14.28 -28.76 13.54
C TYR A 299 -14.24 -29.64 12.29
N ALA A 300 -13.84 -29.10 11.15
CA ALA A 300 -13.70 -29.86 9.92
C ALA A 300 -12.58 -30.91 10.04
N ALA A 301 -11.44 -30.56 10.63
CA ALA A 301 -10.36 -31.50 10.91
C ALA A 301 -10.84 -32.64 11.83
N ALA A 302 -11.60 -32.32 12.89
CA ALA A 302 -12.21 -33.33 13.73
C ALA A 302 -13.20 -34.21 12.95
N CYS A 303 -14.05 -33.63 12.10
CA CYS A 303 -15.01 -34.38 11.28
C CYS A 303 -14.33 -35.34 10.29
N ILE A 304 -13.21 -34.93 9.69
CA ILE A 304 -12.47 -35.71 8.69
C ILE A 304 -11.65 -36.82 9.36
N PHE A 305 -10.97 -36.53 10.48
CA PHE A 305 -9.97 -37.44 11.03
C PHE A 305 -10.40 -38.18 12.29
N ALA A 306 -11.49 -37.78 12.97
CA ALA A 306 -11.96 -38.52 14.13
C ALA A 306 -12.43 -39.94 13.75
N PRO A 307 -12.23 -40.93 14.64
CA PRO A 307 -12.85 -42.24 14.48
C PRO A 307 -14.38 -42.09 14.41
N GLN A 308 -15.00 -42.64 13.37
CA GLN A 308 -16.44 -42.58 13.16
C GLN A 308 -17.03 -43.96 13.30
N ASP A 309 -17.94 -44.15 14.26
CA ASP A 309 -18.69 -45.40 14.34
C ASP A 309 -19.75 -45.47 13.25
N THR A 310 -19.85 -46.61 12.59
CA THR A 310 -20.89 -46.88 11.60
C THR A 310 -21.78 -48.00 12.10
N GLY A 311 -22.98 -48.16 11.53
CA GLY A 311 -23.83 -49.32 11.81
C GLY A 311 -23.15 -50.68 11.55
N TYR A 312 -22.00 -50.71 10.87
CA TYR A 312 -21.19 -51.87 10.57
C TYR A 312 -20.05 -52.13 11.57
N SER A 313 -19.76 -51.21 12.51
CA SER A 313 -18.68 -51.33 13.52
C SER A 313 -19.17 -51.74 14.91
N LYS A 314 -20.13 -52.67 15.02
CA LYS A 314 -20.53 -53.16 16.36
C LYS A 314 -19.65 -54.30 16.86
N VAL A 315 -18.43 -53.96 17.28
CA VAL A 315 -17.68 -54.56 18.41
C VAL A 315 -16.74 -53.49 19.00
N GLY A 316 -17.17 -52.80 20.08
CA GLY A 316 -16.24 -52.19 21.05
C GLY A 316 -15.73 -50.75 20.82
N GLY A 317 -16.49 -49.85 20.19
CA GLY A 317 -16.16 -48.42 20.18
C GLY A 317 -16.72 -47.71 21.41
N THR A 318 -15.88 -47.34 22.37
CA THR A 318 -16.24 -46.32 23.37
C THR A 318 -16.54 -45.04 22.62
N GLN A 319 -17.80 -44.57 22.65
CA GLN A 319 -18.14 -43.23 22.17
C GLN A 319 -17.28 -42.22 22.94
N MET A 320 -16.25 -41.68 22.28
CA MET A 320 -15.63 -40.46 22.76
C MET A 320 -16.59 -39.34 22.36
N GLU A 321 -17.46 -38.97 23.29
CA GLU A 321 -18.24 -37.74 23.18
C GLU A 321 -17.27 -36.61 22.86
N LEU A 322 -17.52 -35.90 21.76
CA LEU A 322 -16.91 -34.58 21.52
C LEU A 322 -17.02 -33.82 22.84
N PRO A 323 -15.91 -33.34 23.44
CA PRO A 323 -15.97 -32.74 24.76
C PRO A 323 -17.01 -31.62 24.73
N ALA A 324 -18.01 -31.73 25.61
CA ALA A 324 -19.16 -30.83 25.68
C ALA A 324 -18.75 -29.34 25.78
N SER A 325 -17.49 -29.06 26.11
CA SER A 325 -16.85 -27.74 26.09
C SER A 325 -16.82 -27.08 24.70
N ILE A 326 -16.77 -27.83 23.60
CA ILE A 326 -16.65 -27.26 22.25
C ILE A 326 -18.05 -26.91 21.68
N ILE A 327 -19.06 -27.74 21.93
CA ILE A 327 -20.47 -27.45 21.55
C ILE A 327 -21.00 -26.22 22.31
N GLN A 328 -20.52 -25.96 23.53
CA GLN A 328 -20.85 -24.76 24.30
C GLN A 328 -20.13 -23.47 23.85
N ALA A 329 -19.12 -23.56 22.98
CA ALA A 329 -18.38 -22.39 22.50
C ALA A 329 -19.09 -21.67 21.33
N ILE A 330 -19.91 -22.39 20.56
CA ILE A 330 -20.62 -21.86 19.38
C ILE A 330 -21.65 -20.78 19.77
N PRO A 331 -22.51 -20.95 20.80
CA PRO A 331 -23.43 -19.89 21.22
C PRO A 331 -22.73 -18.69 21.87
N ARG A 332 -21.60 -18.92 22.56
CA ARG A 332 -20.85 -17.84 23.25
C ARG A 332 -20.15 -16.89 22.26
N LEU A 333 -19.76 -17.37 21.09
CA LEU A 333 -19.21 -16.55 20.00
C LEU A 333 -20.31 -15.87 19.16
N ALA A 334 -21.50 -16.45 19.09
CA ALA A 334 -22.66 -15.87 18.40
C ALA A 334 -23.41 -14.80 19.23
N GLY A 335 -23.30 -14.83 20.57
CA GLY A 335 -24.01 -13.93 21.49
C GLY A 335 -23.24 -12.70 21.98
N GLY A 336 -22.00 -12.46 21.52
CA GLY A 336 -21.12 -11.40 22.03
C GLY A 336 -21.43 -9.97 21.55
N GLY A 337 -22.58 -9.73 20.93
CA GLY A 337 -22.90 -8.44 20.30
C GLY A 337 -24.27 -7.91 20.65
N SER A 338 -24.50 -7.49 21.90
CA SER A 338 -25.39 -6.36 22.26
C SER A 338 -25.57 -6.24 23.78
N ALA A 339 -25.00 -5.20 24.41
CA ALA A 339 -25.76 -4.07 24.97
C ALA A 339 -24.89 -3.17 25.88
N PRO A 340 -25.14 -1.84 25.87
CA PRO A 340 -24.35 -0.82 26.58
C PRO A 340 -24.84 -0.58 28.01
N HIS A 341 -23.94 -0.12 28.89
CA HIS A 341 -24.19 0.91 29.90
C HIS A 341 -22.88 1.61 30.27
#